data_AF-A0A6S7CH93-F1
#
_entry.id   AF-A0A6S7CH93-F1
#
_cell.length_a   1.000
_cell.length_b   1.000
_cell.length_c   1.000
_cell.angle_alpha   90.00
_cell.angle_beta   90.00
_cell.angle_gamma   90.00
#
_symmetry.space_group_name_H-M   'P 1'
#
loop_
_entity.id
_entity.type
_entity.pdbx_description
1 polymer ?
#
loop_
_entity_poly.entity_id
_entity_poly.type
_entity_poly.pdbx_seq_one_letter_code
_entity_poly.pdbx_strand_id
1 'polypeptide(L)'
;MQQAATDACSFVERLGKVDFMVDKRTQQAVIMSLIILGEAATKVMDGYAEFTQAHPEVRWRSMRGMRNRIAHGYFDINLDVVWDTVQTALLKQLPDVRQSAAR
;
A
#
# COMPACT_ATOMS: atom_id res chain seq x y z
N MET A 1 -6.80 3.27 6.64
CA MET A 1 -5.78 2.27 6.26
C MET A 1 -6.39 1.12 5.45
N GLN A 2 -7.37 0.41 6.02
CA GLN A 2 -8.07 -0.70 5.36
C GLN A 2 -8.72 -0.33 4.03
N GLN A 3 -9.42 0.81 3.96
CA GLN A 3 -10.08 1.23 2.72
C GLN A 3 -9.07 1.40 1.57
N ALA A 4 -7.98 2.15 1.80
CA ALA A 4 -6.93 2.35 0.80
C ALA A 4 -6.28 1.05 0.34
N ALA A 5 -6.05 0.11 1.26
CA ALA A 5 -5.57 -1.24 0.92
C ALA A 5 -6.58 -2.01 0.05
N THR A 6 -7.87 -1.92 0.38
CA THR A 6 -8.96 -2.57 -0.36
C THR A 6 -9.10 -1.98 -1.76
N ASP A 7 -9.06 -0.64 -1.88
CA ASP A 7 -9.15 0.06 -3.15
C ASP A 7 -7.98 -0.28 -4.07
N ALA A 8 -6.75 -0.25 -3.56
CA ALA A 8 -5.57 -0.65 -4.33
C ALA A 8 -5.70 -2.06 -4.91
N CYS A 9 -6.26 -3.00 -4.14
CA CYS A 9 -6.48 -4.38 -4.59
C CYS A 9 -7.62 -4.47 -5.62
N SER A 10 -8.74 -3.81 -5.38
CA SER A 10 -9.91 -3.87 -6.27
C SER A 10 -9.61 -3.29 -7.65
N PHE A 11 -8.75 -2.26 -7.71
CA PHE A 11 -8.32 -1.67 -8.97
C PHE A 11 -7.49 -2.61 -9.84
N VAL A 12 -6.85 -3.65 -9.27
CA VAL A 12 -5.97 -4.56 -10.03
C VAL A 12 -6.47 -6.00 -10.08
N GLU A 13 -7.57 -6.34 -9.40
CA GLU A 13 -8.05 -7.72 -9.20
C GLU A 13 -8.23 -8.51 -10.52
N ARG A 14 -8.60 -7.83 -11.60
CA ARG A 14 -8.87 -8.44 -12.91
C ARG A 14 -7.92 -7.98 -14.01
N LEU A 15 -6.84 -7.29 -13.65
CA LEU A 15 -5.87 -6.80 -14.61
C LEU A 15 -4.64 -7.69 -14.65
N GLY A 16 -4.13 -7.97 -15.84
CA GLY A 16 -2.78 -8.47 -16.02
C GLY A 16 -1.76 -7.34 -15.85
N LYS A 17 -0.50 -7.69 -15.58
CA LYS A 17 0.59 -6.71 -15.48
C LYS A 17 0.70 -5.84 -16.73
N VAL A 18 0.59 -6.45 -17.93
CA VAL A 18 0.66 -5.74 -19.21
C VAL A 18 -0.44 -4.70 -19.33
N ASP A 19 -1.67 -5.05 -18.98
CA ASP A 19 -2.82 -4.14 -19.01
C ASP A 19 -2.65 -2.99 -18.01
N PHE A 20 -2.14 -3.29 -16.81
CA PHE A 20 -1.80 -2.27 -15.82
C PHE A 20 -0.76 -1.27 -16.34
N MET A 21 0.28 -1.72 -17.06
CA MET A 21 1.34 -0.84 -17.57
C MET A 21 0.87 0.16 -18.63
N VAL A 22 -0.25 -0.12 -19.30
CA VAL A 22 -0.83 0.80 -20.29
C VAL A 22 -2.02 1.61 -19.77
N ASP A 23 -2.62 1.22 -18.63
CA ASP A 23 -3.72 1.93 -18.01
C ASP A 23 -3.25 2.97 -16.97
N LYS A 24 -2.97 4.18 -17.46
CA LYS A 24 -2.56 5.32 -16.63
C LYS A 24 -3.56 5.68 -15.53
N ARG A 25 -4.87 5.49 -15.75
CA ARG A 25 -5.89 5.82 -14.76
C ARG A 25 -5.79 4.88 -13.57
N THR A 26 -5.68 3.59 -13.85
CA THR A 26 -5.51 2.56 -12.82
C THR A 26 -4.19 2.73 -12.08
N GLN A 27 -3.09 3.04 -12.79
CA GLN A 27 -1.80 3.37 -12.16
C GLN A 27 -1.94 4.51 -11.15
N GLN A 28 -2.55 5.62 -11.54
CA GLN A 28 -2.73 6.79 -10.66
C GLN A 28 -3.60 6.46 -9.46
N ALA A 29 -4.70 5.73 -9.65
CA ALA A 29 -5.58 5.30 -8.57
C ALA A 29 -4.85 4.42 -7.56
N VAL A 30 -4.08 3.44 -8.04
CA VAL A 30 -3.26 2.56 -7.19
C VAL A 30 -2.18 3.35 -6.45
N ILE A 31 -1.43 4.22 -7.14
CA ILE A 31 -0.39 5.07 -6.55
C ILE A 31 -0.97 5.90 -5.41
N MET A 32 -2.14 6.51 -5.61
CA MET A 32 -2.80 7.32 -4.57
C MET A 32 -3.17 6.46 -3.35
N SER A 33 -3.76 5.29 -3.58
CA SER A 33 -4.07 4.35 -2.49
C SER A 33 -2.84 3.94 -1.69
N LEU A 34 -1.70 3.69 -2.35
CA LEU A 34 -0.43 3.38 -1.68
C LEU A 34 0.12 4.55 -0.87
N ILE A 35 0.01 5.79 -1.37
CA ILE A 35 0.39 6.99 -0.62
C ILE A 35 -0.45 7.13 0.65
N ILE A 36 -1.78 6.99 0.54
CA ILE A 36 -2.69 7.07 1.69
C ILE A 36 -2.37 6.00 2.72
N LEU A 37 -2.08 4.78 2.25
CA LEU A 37 -1.69 3.67 3.12
C LEU A 37 -0.41 3.97 3.90
N GLY A 38 0.65 4.44 3.23
CA GLY A 38 1.91 4.76 3.88
C GLY A 38 1.86 6.00 4.77
N GLU A 39 1.03 6.98 4.43
CA GLU A 39 0.75 8.14 5.30
C GLU A 39 0.04 7.70 6.59
N ALA A 40 -0.96 6.83 6.49
CA ALA A 40 -1.63 6.25 7.65
C ALA A 40 -0.65 5.44 8.51
N ALA A 41 0.20 4.60 7.90
CA ALA A 41 1.22 3.85 8.61
C ALA A 41 2.18 4.76 9.39
N THR A 42 2.60 5.87 8.75
CA THR A 42 3.51 6.85 9.36
C THR A 42 2.88 7.49 10.59
N LYS A 43 1.61 7.92 10.50
CA LYS A 43 0.89 8.49 11.64
C LYS A 43 0.75 7.52 12.81
N VAL A 44 0.49 6.23 12.53
CA VAL A 44 0.40 5.21 13.59
C VAL A 44 1.77 5.01 14.25
N MET A 45 2.84 4.92 13.46
CA MET A 45 4.21 4.80 14.00
C MET A 45 4.60 5.99 14.88
N ASP A 46 4.29 7.21 14.45
CA ASP A 46 4.70 8.43 15.13
C ASP A 46 3.83 8.71 16.38
N GLY A 47 2.55 8.34 16.35
CA GLY A 47 1.59 8.57 17.46
C GLY A 47 1.43 7.42 18.45
N TYR A 48 1.71 6.17 18.04
CA TYR A 48 1.44 4.96 18.82
C TYR A 48 2.60 3.96 18.73
N ALA A 49 3.80 4.40 19.10
CA ALA A 49 5.02 3.62 18.97
C ALA A 49 4.94 2.24 19.67
N GLU A 50 4.38 2.17 20.88
CA GLU A 50 4.19 0.93 21.65
C GLU A 50 3.32 -0.08 20.91
N PHE A 51 2.21 0.38 20.31
CA PHE A 51 1.34 -0.46 19.49
C PHE A 51 2.09 -1.04 18.28
N THR A 52 2.86 -0.20 17.57
CA THR A 52 3.62 -0.70 16.41
C THR A 52 4.72 -1.69 16.78
N GLN A 53 5.28 -1.60 17.99
CA GLN A 53 6.27 -2.55 18.52
C GLN A 53 5.60 -3.87 18.93
N ALA A 54 4.37 -3.82 19.45
CA ALA A 54 3.58 -5.00 19.79
C ALA A 54 3.06 -5.75 18.55
N HIS A 55 3.01 -5.09 17.38
CA HIS A 55 2.53 -5.65 16.11
C HIS A 55 3.61 -5.68 15.01
N PRO A 56 4.72 -6.43 15.20
CA PRO A 56 5.82 -6.51 14.23
C PRO A 56 5.47 -7.28 12.94
N GLU A 57 4.39 -8.07 12.95
CA GLU A 57 3.85 -8.76 11.77
C GLU A 57 3.38 -7.77 10.70
N VAL A 58 2.93 -6.58 11.12
CA VAL A 58 2.57 -5.50 10.22
C VAL A 58 3.83 -4.75 9.81
N ARG A 59 4.08 -4.67 8.49
CA ARG A 59 5.29 -4.06 7.93
C ARG A 59 5.24 -2.52 7.90
N TRP A 60 5.05 -1.87 9.05
CA TRP A 60 4.87 -0.41 9.20
C TRP A 60 5.96 0.40 8.48
N ARG A 61 7.23 0.08 8.75
CA ARG A 61 8.38 0.76 8.13
C ARG A 61 8.42 0.61 6.61
N SER A 62 7.98 -0.53 6.09
CA SER A 62 7.91 -0.75 4.64
C SER A 62 6.85 0.14 4.00
N MET A 63 5.68 0.29 4.63
CA MET A 63 4.62 1.17 4.15
C MET A 63 5.05 2.65 4.15
N ARG A 64 5.72 3.10 5.21
CA ARG A 64 6.32 4.46 5.27
C ARG A 64 7.38 4.66 4.19
N GLY A 65 8.29 3.70 4.04
CA GLY A 65 9.36 3.74 3.02
C GLY A 65 8.82 3.79 1.60
N MET A 66 7.79 3.00 1.30
CA MET A 66 7.08 3.02 0.01
C MET A 66 6.49 4.41 -0.27
N ARG A 67 5.74 4.99 0.67
CA ARG A 67 5.18 6.34 0.49
C ARG A 67 6.26 7.38 0.24
N ASN A 68 7.38 7.31 0.96
CA ASN A 68 8.50 8.23 0.74
C ASN A 68 9.10 8.09 -0.66
N ARG A 69 9.26 6.85 -1.15
CA ARG A 69 9.76 6.59 -2.50
C ARG A 69 8.81 7.11 -3.58
N ILE A 70 7.50 6.87 -3.42
CA ILE A 70 6.48 7.35 -4.37
C ILE A 70 6.40 8.88 -4.35
N ALA A 71 6.37 9.50 -3.17
CA ALA A 71 6.22 10.95 -3.02
C ALA A 71 7.46 11.74 -3.47
N HIS A 72 8.66 11.16 -3.42
CA HIS A 72 9.89 11.81 -3.89
C HIS A 72 10.26 11.46 -5.34
N GLY A 73 9.58 10.48 -5.94
CA GLY A 73 9.82 10.02 -7.31
C GLY A 73 8.83 10.56 -8.34
N TYR A 74 8.22 11.73 -8.14
CA TYR A 74 7.08 12.28 -8.92
C TYR A 74 7.22 12.23 -10.46
N PHE A 75 8.43 12.09 -11.01
CA PHE A 75 8.70 11.94 -12.45
C PHE A 75 9.10 10.53 -12.90
N ASP A 76 9.60 9.67 -12.01
CA ASP A 76 10.13 8.32 -12.32
C ASP A 76 9.61 7.29 -11.31
N ILE A 77 8.29 7.23 -11.13
CA ILE A 77 7.68 6.15 -10.36
C ILE A 77 7.90 4.85 -11.13
N ASN A 78 8.68 3.95 -10.54
CA ASN A 78 8.86 2.61 -11.09
C ASN A 78 7.54 1.82 -10.94
N LEU A 79 6.80 1.69 -12.03
CA LEU A 79 5.49 1.03 -12.08
C LEU A 79 5.58 -0.48 -11.82
N ASP A 80 6.73 -1.12 -12.10
CA ASP A 80 6.95 -2.52 -11.72
C ASP A 80 6.93 -2.67 -10.21
N VAL A 81 7.58 -1.76 -9.48
CA VAL A 81 7.57 -1.75 -8.02
C VAL A 81 6.16 -1.50 -7.48
N VAL A 82 5.39 -0.62 -8.10
CA VAL A 82 3.98 -0.37 -7.72
C VAL A 82 3.15 -1.64 -7.90
N TRP A 83 3.22 -2.26 -9.08
CA TRP A 83 2.52 -3.49 -9.40
C TRP A 83 2.86 -4.62 -8.42
N ASP A 84 4.15 -4.87 -8.24
CA ASP A 84 4.64 -5.94 -7.37
C ASP A 84 4.20 -5.71 -5.92
N THR A 85 4.19 -4.45 -5.46
CA THR A 85 3.76 -4.10 -4.10
C THR A 85 2.28 -4.44 -3.88
N VAL A 86 1.40 -4.12 -4.82
CA VAL A 86 -0.03 -4.47 -4.68
C VAL A 86 -0.23 -5.99 -4.69
N GLN A 87 0.46 -6.69 -5.59
CA GLN A 87 0.35 -8.14 -5.75
C GLN A 87 0.93 -8.94 -4.58
N THR A 88 2.04 -8.48 -3.98
CA THR A 88 2.72 -9.22 -2.90
C THR A 88 2.36 -8.74 -1.51
N ALA A 89 2.19 -7.43 -1.30
CA ALA A 89 1.98 -6.88 0.04
C ALA A 89 0.51 -6.79 0.43
N LEU A 90 -0.38 -6.50 -0.53
CA LEU A 90 -1.78 -6.24 -0.21
C LEU A 90 -2.66 -7.46 -0.47
N LEU A 91 -2.60 -8.03 -1.68
CA LEU A 91 -3.45 -9.18 -2.03
C LEU A 91 -3.15 -10.44 -1.17
N LYS A 92 -1.90 -10.64 -0.76
CA LYS A 92 -1.53 -11.78 0.11
C LYS A 92 -1.79 -11.56 1.60
N GLN A 93 -2.07 -10.32 2.04
CA GLN A 93 -2.25 -9.97 3.47
C GLN A 93 -3.68 -9.54 3.82
N LEU A 94 -4.59 -9.44 2.84
CA LEU A 94 -6.01 -9.09 3.06
C LEU A 94 -6.77 -9.96 4.07
N PRO A 95 -6.46 -11.26 4.28
CA PRO A 95 -7.13 -12.04 5.34
C PRO A 95 -6.83 -11.51 6.75
N ASP A 96 -5.61 -11.01 7.00
CA ASP A 96 -5.14 -10.63 8.34
C ASP A 96 -5.47 -9.18 8.71
N VAL A 97 -5.43 -8.25 7.75
CA VAL A 97 -5.70 -6.82 8.02
C VAL A 97 -7.18 -6.58 8.43
N ARG A 98 -8.11 -7.46 8.06
CA ARG A 98 -9.53 -7.36 8.52
C ARG A 98 -9.72 -7.69 10.00
N GLN A 99 -8.84 -8.48 10.61
CA GLN A 99 -9.04 -8.96 11.99
C GLN A 99 -8.35 -8.08 13.03
N SER A 100 -7.18 -7.50 12.72
CA SER A 100 -6.37 -6.79 13.72
C SER A 100 -6.81 -5.36 14.04
N ALA A 101 -7.78 -4.79 13.30
CA ALA A 101 -8.29 -3.43 13.52
C ALA A 101 -9.71 -3.37 14.12
N ALA A 102 -10.33 -4.53 14.38
CA ALA A 102 -11.64 -4.66 15.03
C ALA A 102 -11.54 -4.99 16.53
N ARG A 103 -10.34 -4.87 17.10
CA ARG A 103 -10.04 -4.91 18.53
C ARG A 103 -9.33 -3.62 18.91
#